data_AF-A0A0V1MGL0-F1
#
_entry.id   AF-A0A0V1MGL0-F1
#
_cell.length_a   1.000
_cell.length_b   1.000
_cell.length_c   1.000
_cell.angle_alpha   90.00
_cell.angle_beta   90.00
_cell.angle_gamma   90.00
#
_symmetry.space_group_name_H-M   'P 1'
#
loop_
_entity.id
_entity.type
_entity.pdbx_description
1 polymer ?
#
loop_
_entity_poly.entity_id
_entity_poly.type
_entity_poly.pdbx_seq_one_letter_code
_entity_poly.pdbx_strand_id
1 'polypeptide(L)' 'MFIRGKPIRFGYKIWTMSSANGYPYALKIYAGRDERKKSEPLGMMLGAWLWSLETAQGIAQK' A
#
# COMPACT_ATOMS: atom_id res chain seq x y z
N MET A 1 -9.47 -7.77 -9.19
CA MET A 1 -8.61 -7.09 -10.19
C MET A 1 -7.91 -8.15 -11.03
N PHE A 2 -7.81 -7.96 -12.36
CA PHE A 2 -7.05 -8.86 -13.24
C PHE A 2 -5.59 -8.40 -13.37
N ILE A 3 -4.62 -9.29 -13.16
CA ILE A 3 -3.19 -8.99 -13.29
C ILE A 3 -2.55 -9.97 -14.27
N ARG A 4 -2.06 -9.46 -15.39
CA ARG A 4 -1.32 -10.26 -16.40
C ARG A 4 0.03 -10.72 -15.82
N GLY A 5 0.48 -11.91 -16.24
CA GLY A 5 1.79 -12.44 -15.87
C GLY A 5 1.88 -13.11 -14.49
N LYS A 6 0.78 -13.14 -13.71
CA LYS A 6 0.74 -13.90 -12.44
C LYS A 6 0.13 -15.30 -12.65
N PRO A 7 0.55 -16.32 -11.86
CA PRO A 7 -0.04 -17.65 -11.91
C PRO A 7 -1.53 -17.63 -11.56
N ILE A 8 -1.91 -16.82 -10.56
CA ILE A 8 -3.31 -16.52 -10.24
C ILE A 8 -3.61 -15.10 -10.72
N ARG A 9 -4.53 -14.99 -11.68
CA ARG A 9 -4.76 -13.73 -12.39
C ARG A 9 -5.88 -12.88 -11.82
N PHE A 10 -6.80 -13.48 -11.06
CA PHE A 10 -7.93 -12.80 -10.44
C PHE A 10 -7.83 -12.90 -8.92
N GLY A 11 -8.00 -11.75 -8.25
CA GLY A 11 -8.03 -11.68 -6.80
C GLY A 11 -7.99 -10.25 -6.28
N TYR A 12 -7.81 -10.15 -4.97
CA TYR A 12 -7.53 -8.90 -4.28
C TYR A 12 -6.05 -8.54 -4.40
N LYS A 13 -5.78 -7.25 -4.53
CA LYS A 13 -4.42 -6.72 -4.53
C LYS A 13 -4.15 -6.11 -3.16
N ILE A 14 -3.05 -6.50 -2.54
CA ILE A 14 -2.59 -5.97 -1.26
C ILE A 14 -1.23 -5.32 -1.49
N TRP A 15 -1.05 -4.14 -0.90
CA TRP A 15 0.25 -3.50 -0.75
C TRP A 15 0.81 -3.88 0.61
N THR A 16 2.08 -4.26 0.61
CA THR A 16 2.78 -4.71 1.81
C THR A 16 4.05 -3.90 1.95
N MET A 17 4.26 -3.32 3.12
CA MET A 17 5.58 -2.90 3.55
C MET A 17 6.20 -4.05 4.32
N SER A 18 7.38 -4.49 3.89
CA SER A 18 8.10 -5.59 4.52
C SER A 18 9.58 -5.28 4.63
N SER A 19 10.23 -5.89 5.61
CA SER A 19 11.68 -5.96 5.68
C SER A 19 12.24 -6.69 4.47
N ALA A 20 13.53 -6.46 4.18
CA ALA A 20 14.26 -7.19 3.14
C ALA A 20 14.26 -8.72 3.37
N ASN A 21 14.10 -9.18 4.62
CA ASN A 21 13.98 -10.59 4.95
C ASN A 21 12.55 -11.15 4.83
N GLY A 22 11.58 -10.32 4.42
CA GLY A 22 10.19 -10.73 4.20
C GLY A 22 9.24 -10.51 5.38
N TYR A 23 9.70 -9.97 6.52
CA TYR A 23 8.80 -9.68 7.65
C TYR A 23 7.85 -8.51 7.33
N PRO A 24 6.51 -8.68 7.37
CA PRO A 24 5.56 -7.62 7.04
C PRO A 24 5.31 -6.66 8.22
N TYR A 25 5.41 -5.37 7.96
CA TYR A 25 5.13 -4.31 8.94
C TYR A 25 3.74 -3.69 8.78
N ALA A 26 3.29 -3.54 7.53
CA ALA A 26 2.01 -2.91 7.23
C ALA A 26 1.40 -3.49 5.95
N LEU A 27 0.07 -3.61 5.95
CA LEU A 27 -0.71 -4.16 4.85
C LEU A 27 -1.83 -3.17 4.50
N LYS A 28 -2.08 -2.96 3.21
CA LYS A 28 -3.18 -2.12 2.72
C LYS A 28 -3.84 -2.75 1.50
N ILE A 29 -5.15 -2.95 1.57
CA ILE A 29 -5.92 -3.45 0.43
C ILE A 29 -6.00 -2.35 -0.64
N TYR A 30 -5.64 -2.68 -1.86
CA TYR A 30 -5.86 -1.81 -3.01
C TYR A 30 -7.30 -1.93 -3.48
N ALA A 31 -8.08 -0.88 -3.23
CA ALA A 31 -9.52 -0.82 -3.53
C ALA A 31 -9.85 -0.24 -4.92
N GLY A 32 -8.84 -0.01 -5.78
CA GLY A 32 -9.02 0.64 -7.08
C GLY A 32 -8.51 2.08 -7.10
N ARG A 33 -8.78 2.77 -8.22
CA ARG A 33 -8.45 4.19 -8.38
C ARG A 33 -9.60 5.03 -7.81
N ASP A 34 -9.29 5.92 -6.88
CA ASP A 34 -10.26 6.91 -6.41
C ASP A 34 -10.38 8.02 -7.46
N GLU A 35 -11.56 8.15 -8.07
CA GLU A 35 -11.80 9.13 -9.14
C GLU A 35 -11.66 10.58 -8.65
N ARG A 36 -11.82 10.80 -7.34
CA ARG A 36 -11.67 12.11 -6.69
C ARG A 36 -10.22 12.57 -6.56
N LYS A 37 -9.26 11.64 -6.61
CA LYS A 37 -7.82 11.90 -6.46
C LYS A 37 -7.11 11.72 -7.80
N LYS A 38 -7.50 12.52 -8.79
CA LYS A 38 -7.15 12.30 -10.19
C LYS A 38 -5.70 12.64 -10.54
N SER A 39 -5.05 13.52 -9.77
CA SER A 39 -3.73 14.10 -10.08
C SER A 39 -2.53 13.33 -9.52
N GLU A 40 -2.69 12.56 -8.45
CA GLU A 40 -1.55 11.90 -7.81
C GLU A 40 -1.25 10.52 -8.40
N PRO A 41 0.03 10.23 -8.71
CA PRO A 41 0.42 8.88 -9.12
C PRO A 41 0.25 7.90 -7.95
N LEU A 42 -0.17 6.66 -8.25
CA LEU A 42 -0.45 5.62 -7.23
C LEU A 42 0.70 5.40 -6.23
N GLY A 43 1.95 5.54 -6.68
CA GLY A 43 3.13 5.39 -5.83
C GLY A 43 3.26 6.50 -4.79
N MET A 44 2.82 7.72 -5.10
CA MET A 44 2.86 8.86 -4.18
C MET A 44 1.82 8.72 -3.06
N MET A 45 0.64 8.15 -3.38
CA MET A 45 -0.38 7.82 -2.37
C MET A 45 0.11 6.78 -1.36
N LEU A 46 0.92 5.81 -1.81
CA LEU A 46 1.59 4.85 -0.94
C LEU A 46 2.59 5.53 0.00
N GLY A 47 3.43 6.41 -0.54
CA GLY A 47 4.39 7.19 0.25
C GLY A 47 3.73 8.09 1.29
N ALA A 48 2.65 8.79 0.93
CA ALA A 48 1.89 9.63 1.86
C ALA A 48 1.24 8.81 2.98
N TRP A 49 0.70 7.62 2.67
CA TRP A 49 0.14 6.74 3.69
C TRP A 49 1.23 6.17 4.61
N LEU A 50 2.41 5.86 4.06
CA LEU A 50 3.54 5.37 4.83
C LEU A 50 4.03 6.43 5.82
N TRP A 51 4.23 7.65 5.35
CA TRP A 51 4.60 8.79 6.20
C TRP A 51 3.59 9.01 7.34
N SER A 52 2.30 8.91 7.03
CA SER A 52 1.24 9.00 8.04
C SER A 52 1.30 7.86 9.07
N LEU A 53 1.75 6.67 8.68
CA LEU A 53 1.89 5.53 9.61
C LEU A 53 3.12 5.67 10.51
N GLU A 54 4.26 6.07 9.94
CA GLU A 54 5.49 6.31 10.70
C GLU A 54 5.29 7.41 11.74
N THR A 55 4.61 8.50 11.36
CA THR A 55 4.24 9.57 12.31
C THR A 55 3.27 9.07 13.38
N ALA A 56 2.24 8.30 13.03
CA ALA A 56 1.32 7.73 14.02
C ALA A 56 2.03 6.77 14.99
N GLN A 57 2.94 5.93 14.51
CA GLN A 57 3.71 5.01 15.35
C GLN A 57 4.75 5.75 16.21
N GLY A 58 5.43 6.75 15.65
CA GLY A 58 6.40 7.58 16.39
C GLY A 58 5.76 8.46 17.47
N ILE A 59 4.51 8.91 17.27
CA ILE A 59 3.73 9.63 18.29
C ILE A 59 3.23 8.67 19.37
N ALA A 60 2.84 7.44 19.01
CA ALA A 60 2.35 6.44 19.97
C ALA A 60 3.46 5.85 20.87
N GLN A 61 4.73 6.03 20.52
CA GLN A 61 5.90 5.50 21.24
C GLN A 61 6.58 6.56 22.14
N LYS A 62 6.01 7.77 22.25
CA LYS A 62 6.55 8.91 23.01
C LYS A 62 5.63 9.28 24.16
#